data_AF-A0A0F3GIC6-F1
#
_entry.id   AF-A0A0F3GIC6-F1
#
_cell.length_a   1.000
_cell.length_b   1.000
_cell.length_c   1.000
_cell.angle_alpha   90.00
_cell.angle_beta   90.00
_cell.angle_gamma   90.00
#
_symmetry.space_group_name_H-M   'P 1'
#
loop_
_entity.id
_entity.type
_entity.pdbx_description
1 polymer ?
#
loop_
_entity_poly.entity_id
_entity_poly.type
_entity_poly.pdbx_seq_one_letter_code
_entity_poly.pdbx_strand_id
1 'polypeptide(L)' 'MLASTFIEEDIINFATSNGLHVVAYRQWEYLDILNFDAINERNKAILLT' A
#
# COMPACT_ATOMS: atom_id res chain seq x y z
N MET A 1 13.20 8.48 18.11
CA MET A 1 13.12 8.83 16.68
C MET A 1 12.74 7.55 15.94
N LEU A 2 11.44 7.31 15.72
CA LEU A 2 11.02 6.18 14.90
C LEU A 2 11.33 6.57 13.46
N ALA A 3 12.26 5.87 12.83
CA ALA A 3 12.51 5.99 11.39
C ALA A 3 11.28 5.44 10.65
N SER A 4 10.24 6.24 10.58
CA SER A 4 9.06 5.97 9.77
C SER A 4 9.39 6.45 8.36
N THR A 5 9.57 5.51 7.45
CA THR A 5 9.55 5.78 6.01
C THR A 5 8.14 6.25 5.67
N PHE A 6 7.91 7.57 5.64
CA PHE A 6 6.63 8.15 5.25
C PHE A 6 6.61 8.31 3.72
N ILE A 7 5.70 7.62 3.05
CA ILE A 7 5.31 7.88 1.67
C ILE A 7 4.04 8.74 1.73
N GLU A 8 3.93 9.74 0.85
CA GLU A 8 2.74 10.59 0.77
C GLU A 8 1.48 9.75 0.49
N GLU A 9 0.40 10.03 1.22
CA GLU A 9 -0.88 9.31 1.07
C GLU A 9 -1.43 9.40 -0.37
N ASP A 10 -1.18 10.51 -1.06
CA ASP A 10 -1.61 10.70 -2.45
C ASP A 10 -1.01 9.63 -3.39
N ILE A 11 0.25 9.26 -3.18
CA ILE A 11 0.92 8.21 -3.95
C ILE A 11 0.32 6.84 -3.63
N ILE A 12 0.00 6.59 -2.36
CA ILE A 12 -0.63 5.34 -1.92
C ILE A 12 -2.04 5.20 -2.50
N ASN A 13 -2.82 6.28 -2.50
CA ASN A 13 -4.16 6.33 -3.05
C ASN A 13 -4.17 6.13 -4.57
N PHE A 14 -3.23 6.79 -5.27
CA PHE A 14 -3.04 6.62 -6.70
C PHE A 14 -2.69 5.16 -7.05
N ALA A 15 -1.71 4.57 -6.36
CA ALA A 15 -1.31 3.18 -6.57
C ALA A 15 -2.47 2.21 -6.29
N THR A 16 -3.19 2.40 -5.19
CA THR A 16 -4.32 1.55 -4.79
C THR A 16 -5.45 1.59 -5.82
N SER A 17 -5.80 2.77 -6.33
CA SER A 17 -6.86 2.94 -7.34
C SER A 17 -6.55 2.14 -8.63
N ASN A 18 -5.26 2.09 -8.98
CA ASN A 18 -4.73 1.32 -10.11
C ASN A 18 -4.49 -0.17 -9.79
N GLY A 19 -4.72 -0.62 -8.55
CA GLY A 19 -4.49 -2.00 -8.13
C GLY A 19 -3.02 -2.36 -7.93
N LEU A 20 -2.16 -1.37 -7.64
CA LEU A 20 -0.72 -1.53 -7.47
C LEU A 20 -0.33 -1.55 -5.98
N HIS A 21 0.43 -2.55 -5.55
CA HIS A 21 0.94 -2.62 -4.19
C HIS A 21 2.10 -1.64 -3.97
N VAL A 22 2.05 -0.90 -2.86
CA VAL A 22 3.14 -0.02 -2.42
C VAL A 22 3.95 -0.75 -1.37
N VAL A 23 5.26 -0.86 -1.61
CA VAL A 23 6.18 -1.58 -0.73
C VAL A 23 7.24 -0.63 -0.17
N ALA A 24 7.34 -0.54 1.15
CA ALA A 24 8.40 0.19 1.81
C ALA A 24 9.57 -0.74 2.10
N TYR A 25 10.72 -0.44 1.49
CA TYR A 25 11.97 -1.13 1.79
C TYR A 25 12.65 -0.51 3.01
N ARG A 26 13.04 -1.33 3.98
CA ARG A 26 13.87 -0.94 5.12
C ARG A 26 15.11 -1.82 5.15
N GLN A 27 16.28 -1.21 5.43
CA GLN A 27 17.58 -1.90 5.43
C GLN A 27 17.63 -3.12 6.37
N TRP A 28 16.79 -3.15 7.41
CA TRP A 28 16.70 -4.24 8.39
C TRP A 28 15.49 -5.13 8.05
N GLU A 29 15.73 -6.06 7.12
CA GLU A 29 15.07 -7.36 6.93
C GLU A 29 13.58 -7.48 6.59
N TYR A 30 12.77 -6.41 6.49
CA TYR A 30 11.36 -6.58 6.09
C TYR A 30 10.87 -5.59 5.03
N LEU A 31 10.24 -6.14 3.99
CA LEU A 31 9.44 -5.41 3.01
C LEU A 31 8.04 -5.26 3.59
N ASP A 32 7.62 -4.03 3.83
CA ASP A 32 6.28 -3.75 4.35
C ASP A 32 5.34 -3.33 3.21
N ILE A 33 4.19 -3.99 3.09
CA ILE A 33 3.19 -3.65 2.08
C ILE A 33 2.21 -2.66 2.70
N LEU A 34 2.29 -1.40 2.27
CA LEU A 34 1.58 -0.30 2.92
C LEU A 34 0.07 -0.29 2.64
N ASN A 35 -0.36 -0.85 1.51
CA ASN A 35 -1.75 -0.78 1.03
C ASN A 35 -2.40 -2.16 0.85
N PHE A 36 -1.95 -3.15 1.61
CA PHE A 36 -2.45 -4.53 1.50
C PHE A 36 -3.97 -4.60 1.71
N ASP A 37 -4.46 -4.02 2.81
CA ASP A 37 -5.89 -4.04 3.14
C ASP A 37 -6.73 -3.27 2.12
N ALA A 38 -6.27 -2.08 1.74
CA ALA A 38 -6.98 -1.21 0.79
C ALA A 38 -7.14 -1.87 -0.60
N ILE A 39 -6.12 -2.59 -1.08
CA ILE A 39 -6.24 -3.37 -2.33
C ILE A 39 -7.21 -4.53 -2.17
N ASN A 40 -7.20 -5.20 -1.03
CA ASN A 40 -8.08 -6.33 -0.80
C ASN A 40 -9.56 -5.88 -0.76
N GLU A 41 -9.84 -4.72 -0.16
CA GLU A 41 -11.16 -4.09 -0.18
C GLU A 41 -11.59 -3.69 -1.59
N ARG A 42 -10.70 -3.04 -2.35
CA ARG A 42 -10.96 -2.68 -3.77
C ARG A 42 -11.29 -3.92 -4.60
N ASN A 43 -10.53 -5.00 -4.45
CA ASN A 43 -10.73 -6.23 -5.23
C ASN A 43 -12.05 -6.91 -4.88
N LYS A 44 -12.46 -6.89 -3.60
CA LYS A 44 -13.80 -7.35 -3.20
C LYS A 44 -14.90 -6.51 -3.83
N ALA A 45 -14.73 -5.19 -3.89
CA ALA A 45 -15.71 -4.29 -4.51
C ALA A 45 -15.86 -4.56 -6.03
N ILE A 46 -14.77 -4.85 -6.73
CA ILE A 46 -14.79 -5.20 -8.16
C ILE A 46 -15.50 -6.54 -8.40
N LEU A 47 -15.29 -7.54 -7.54
CA LEU A 47 -15.92 -8.86 -7.68
C LEU A 47 -17.44 -8.86 -7.44
N LEU A 48 -17.97 -7.80 -6.81
CA LEU A 48 -19.39 -7.62 -6.51
C LEU A 48 -20.13 -6.78 -7.58
N THR A 49 -19.42 -6.28 -8.60
CA THR A 49 -19.96 -5.47 -9.71
C THR A 49 -19.98 -6.28 -11.00
#